data_AF-P28783-F1
#
_entry.id   AF-P28783-F1
#
_cell.length_a   1.000
_cell.length_b   1.000
_cell.length_c   1.000
_cell.angle_alpha   90.00
_cell.angle_beta   90.00
_cell.angle_gamma   90.00
#
_symmetry.space_group_name_H-M   'P 1'
#
loop_
_entity.id
_entity.type
_entity.pdbx_description
1 polymer ?
#
loop_
_entity_poly.entity_id
_entity_poly.type
_entity_poly.pdbx_seq_one_letter_code
_entity_poly.pdbx_strand_id
1 'polypeptide(L)'
;MEDKMSQMESSIETIINIFHQYSVRLGHYDTLIQKEFKQLVQKELPNFLKKQKKNEAAINEIMEDLDTNVDKQLSFEEFIMLVARLTVASHEEMHNTAPPGQGHRHGPGYGKGGSGSCSGQGSPDQGSHDLGSHGHGHGHSHGGHGHSHGGHGHSH
;
A
#
# COMPACT_ATOMS: atom_id res chain seq x y z
N MET A 1 13.01 28.11 16.37
CA MET A 1 12.45 26.75 16.53
C MET A 1 12.58 26.13 15.17
N GLU A 2 13.36 25.06 15.02
CA GLU A 2 13.36 24.28 13.77
C GLU A 2 12.00 23.60 13.65
N ASP A 3 11.37 23.74 12.49
CA ASP A 3 10.09 23.09 12.24
C ASP A 3 10.34 21.59 12.10
N LYS A 4 9.63 20.78 12.89
CA LYS A 4 9.85 19.34 12.93
C LYS A 4 9.14 18.71 11.73
N MET A 5 9.90 18.07 10.85
CA MET A 5 9.32 17.33 9.72
C MET A 5 8.32 16.27 10.18
N SER A 6 7.19 16.18 9.49
CA SER A 6 6.26 15.08 9.62
C SER A 6 6.90 13.75 9.15
N GLN A 7 6.28 12.63 9.51
CA GLN A 7 6.73 11.32 9.05
C GLN A 7 6.67 11.19 7.52
N MET A 8 5.66 11.81 6.90
CA MET A 8 5.51 11.80 5.44
C MET A 8 6.62 12.60 4.77
N GLU A 9 6.90 13.81 5.24
CA GLU A 9 8.01 14.64 4.72
C GLU A 9 9.35 13.93 4.87
N SER A 10 9.62 13.35 6.04
CA SER A 10 10.84 12.56 6.29
C SER A 10 10.96 11.36 5.34
N SER A 11 9.84 10.74 4.96
CA SER A 11 9.84 9.60 4.02
C SER A 11 10.15 10.05 2.59
N ILE A 12 9.59 11.20 2.16
CA ILE A 12 9.89 11.81 0.86
C ILE A 12 11.36 12.23 0.80
N GLU A 13 11.85 12.90 1.84
CA GLU A 13 13.26 13.29 1.96
C GLU A 13 14.19 12.06 1.92
N THR A 14 13.80 10.95 2.56
CA THR A 14 14.57 9.70 2.49
C THR A 14 14.67 9.17 1.06
N ILE A 15 13.60 9.22 0.27
CA ILE A 15 13.62 8.79 -1.15
C ILE A 15 14.61 9.65 -1.95
N ILE A 16 14.57 10.97 -1.77
CA ILE A 16 15.46 11.92 -2.45
C ILE A 16 16.92 11.67 -2.05
N ASN A 17 17.20 11.57 -0.74
CA ASN A 17 18.55 11.32 -0.22
C ASN A 17 19.13 9.99 -0.72
N ILE A 18 18.32 8.94 -0.80
CA ILE A 18 18.74 7.67 -1.38
C ILE A 18 19.10 7.86 -2.85
N PHE A 19 18.27 8.52 -3.66
CA PHE A 19 18.61 8.78 -5.06
C PHE A 19 19.98 9.47 -5.19
N HIS A 20 20.19 10.57 -4.46
CA HIS A 20 21.45 11.33 -4.49
C HIS A 20 22.66 10.56 -3.94
N GLN A 21 22.46 9.64 -2.99
CA GLN A 21 23.52 8.76 -2.49
C GLN A 21 24.10 7.86 -3.60
N TYR A 22 23.33 7.57 -4.65
CA TYR A 22 23.77 6.76 -5.78
C TYR A 22 24.16 7.61 -7.00
N SER A 23 23.42 8.67 -7.36
CA SER A 23 23.70 9.50 -8.55
C SER A 23 24.99 10.32 -8.46
N VAL A 24 25.44 10.64 -7.24
CA VAL A 24 26.67 11.43 -7.05
C VAL A 24 27.95 10.62 -7.33
N ARG A 25 27.86 9.32 -7.64
CA ARG A 25 29.03 8.43 -7.66
C ARG A 25 29.78 8.48 -8.98
N LEU A 26 29.09 8.54 -10.11
CA LEU A 26 29.63 8.36 -11.45
C LEU A 26 28.83 9.20 -12.46
N GLY A 27 29.51 10.08 -13.19
CA GLY A 27 28.86 10.87 -14.24
C GLY A 27 28.20 12.13 -13.69
N HIS A 28 26.93 12.36 -14.03
CA HIS A 28 26.20 13.56 -13.65
C HIS A 28 25.56 13.38 -12.27
N TYR A 29 25.73 14.35 -11.38
CA TYR A 29 25.37 14.23 -9.95
C TYR A 29 23.87 14.06 -9.67
N ASP A 30 23.02 14.37 -10.65
CA ASP A 30 21.56 14.37 -10.54
C ASP A 30 20.87 13.36 -11.47
N THR A 31 21.61 12.38 -11.97
CA THR A 31 21.06 11.28 -12.76
C THR A 31 21.67 9.95 -12.34
N LEU A 32 20.96 8.84 -12.53
CA LEU A 32 21.50 7.51 -12.29
C LEU A 32 21.92 6.87 -13.62
N ILE A 33 23.20 6.55 -13.76
CA ILE A 33 23.65 5.65 -14.84
C ILE A 33 23.30 4.20 -14.49
N GLN A 34 23.35 3.31 -15.48
CA GLN A 34 22.98 1.89 -15.32
C GLN A 34 23.67 1.20 -14.14
N LYS A 35 24.95 1.49 -13.92
CA LYS A 35 25.72 0.91 -12.81
C LYS A 35 25.23 1.38 -11.45
N GLU A 36 24.86 2.65 -11.32
CA GLU A 36 24.36 3.24 -10.09
C GLU A 36 22.95 2.75 -9.79
N PHE A 37 22.07 2.76 -10.79
CA PHE A 37 20.71 2.23 -10.68
C PHE A 37 20.71 0.76 -10.25
N LYS A 38 21.56 -0.08 -10.87
CA LYS A 38 21.72 -1.49 -10.47
C LYS A 38 22.14 -1.63 -9.01
N GLN A 39 23.08 -0.81 -8.53
CA GLN A 39 23.50 -0.84 -7.13
C GLN A 39 22.37 -0.41 -6.18
N LEU A 40 21.59 0.61 -6.56
CA LEU A 40 20.43 1.09 -5.81
C LEU A 40 19.39 -0.03 -5.67
N VAL A 41 18.97 -0.64 -6.78
CA VAL A 41 18.00 -1.74 -6.79
C VAL A 41 18.47 -2.90 -5.89
N GLN A 42 19.75 -3.25 -5.95
CA GLN A 42 20.29 -4.36 -5.17
C GLN A 42 20.31 -4.11 -3.66
N LYS A 43 20.60 -2.87 -3.25
CA LYS A 43 20.82 -2.50 -1.84
C LYS A 43 19.56 -1.99 -1.15
N GLU A 44 18.80 -1.12 -1.82
CA GLU A 44 17.67 -0.39 -1.23
C GLU A 44 16.33 -1.09 -1.46
N LEU A 45 16.21 -1.92 -2.52
CA LEU A 45 14.98 -2.63 -2.87
C LEU A 45 15.07 -4.17 -2.75
N PRO A 46 15.73 -4.73 -1.72
CA PRO A 46 16.04 -6.16 -1.66
C PRO A 46 14.80 -7.06 -1.54
N ASN A 47 13.69 -6.53 -1.05
CA ASN A 47 12.43 -7.26 -0.83
C ASN A 47 11.43 -7.02 -1.95
N PHE A 48 11.26 -5.76 -2.35
CA PHE A 48 10.32 -5.34 -3.39
C PHE A 48 10.72 -5.88 -4.77
N LEU A 49 12.04 -5.88 -5.07
CA LEU A 49 12.59 -6.41 -6.32
C LEU A 49 13.40 -7.70 -6.08
N LYS A 50 12.93 -8.55 -5.16
CA LYS A 50 13.66 -9.76 -4.70
C LYS A 50 14.08 -10.70 -5.84
N LYS A 51 13.27 -10.85 -6.89
CA LYS A 51 13.57 -11.70 -8.05
C LYS A 51 14.52 -11.00 -9.01
N GLN A 52 14.27 -9.72 -9.27
CA GLN A 52 14.97 -8.90 -10.26
C GLN A 52 16.37 -8.52 -9.81
N LYS A 53 16.61 -8.29 -8.52
CA LYS A 53 17.92 -7.84 -8.00
C LYS A 53 19.11 -8.77 -8.35
N LYS A 54 18.84 -10.05 -8.65
CA LYS A 54 19.83 -11.06 -9.06
C LYS A 54 19.90 -11.28 -10.58
N ASN A 55 18.97 -10.72 -11.35
CA ASN A 55 18.89 -10.89 -12.78
C ASN A 55 19.24 -9.55 -13.46
N GLU A 56 20.43 -9.48 -14.05
CA GLU A 56 20.91 -8.24 -14.68
C GLU A 56 20.03 -7.82 -15.86
N ALA A 57 19.53 -8.78 -16.66
CA ALA A 57 18.65 -8.47 -17.78
C ALA A 57 17.34 -7.82 -17.29
N ALA A 58 16.76 -8.33 -16.20
CA ALA A 58 15.55 -7.74 -15.62
C ALA A 58 15.76 -6.33 -15.05
N ILE A 59 16.95 -6.03 -14.50
CA ILE A 59 17.29 -4.67 -14.05
C ILE A 59 17.45 -3.73 -15.27
N ASN A 60 18.06 -4.23 -16.34
CA ASN A 60 18.24 -3.46 -17.57
C ASN A 60 16.90 -3.13 -18.22
N GLU A 61 15.99 -4.10 -18.32
CA GLU A 61 14.63 -3.88 -18.82
C GLU A 61 13.87 -2.81 -18.00
N ILE A 62 13.98 -2.85 -16.66
CA ILE A 62 13.38 -1.81 -15.81
C ILE A 62 14.00 -0.44 -16.11
N MET A 63 15.31 -0.36 -16.28
CA MET A 63 15.97 0.91 -16.59
C MET A 63 15.52 1.45 -17.95
N GLU A 64 15.47 0.61 -18.97
CA GLU A 64 15.03 1.00 -20.32
C GLU A 64 13.57 1.47 -20.36
N ASP A 65 12.70 0.89 -19.54
CA ASP A 65 11.30 1.32 -19.43
C ASP A 65 11.14 2.66 -18.69
N LEU A 66 12.08 3.00 -17.80
CA LEU A 66 12.06 4.27 -17.06
C LEU A 66 12.78 5.39 -17.82
N ASP A 67 13.78 5.08 -18.64
CA ASP A 67 14.57 6.00 -19.48
C ASP A 67 13.72 6.51 -20.66
N THR A 68 12.77 7.39 -20.35
CA THR A 68 11.77 7.90 -21.30
C THR A 68 12.35 8.85 -22.33
N ASN A 69 13.43 9.54 -21.99
CA ASN A 69 14.14 10.44 -22.91
C ASN A 69 15.25 9.72 -23.72
N VAL A 70 15.54 8.45 -23.40
CA VAL A 70 16.48 7.56 -24.08
C VAL A 70 17.92 8.06 -24.03
N ASP A 71 18.32 8.72 -22.94
CA ASP A 71 19.67 9.26 -22.74
C ASP A 71 20.62 8.30 -21.98
N LYS A 72 20.12 7.11 -21.59
CA LYS A 72 20.83 6.07 -20.83
C LYS A 72 21.13 6.44 -19.39
N GLN A 73 20.41 7.41 -18.85
CA GLN A 73 20.44 7.82 -17.46
C GLN A 73 19.00 7.96 -16.96
N LEU A 74 18.82 7.95 -15.64
CA LEU A 74 17.51 8.23 -15.05
C LEU A 74 17.58 9.54 -14.28
N SER A 75 16.82 10.53 -14.72
CA SER A 75 16.48 11.70 -13.92
C SER A 75 15.69 11.32 -12.66
N PHE A 76 15.53 12.24 -11.71
CA PHE A 76 14.68 11.97 -10.54
C PHE A 76 13.22 11.75 -10.95
N GLU A 77 12.74 12.49 -11.95
CA GLU A 77 11.40 12.34 -12.53
C GLU A 77 11.17 10.95 -13.14
N GLU A 78 12.18 10.34 -13.73
CA GLU A 78 12.09 8.97 -14.26
C GLU A 78 12.20 7.93 -13.14
N PHE A 79 13.12 8.13 -12.19
CA PHE A 79 13.29 7.24 -11.04
C PHE A 79 12.03 7.18 -10.16
N ILE A 80 11.36 8.31 -9.92
CA ILE A 80 10.19 8.35 -9.03
C ILE A 80 9.02 7.53 -9.59
N MET A 81 8.97 7.27 -10.91
CA MET A 81 7.98 6.38 -11.51
C MET A 81 8.13 4.94 -11.02
N LEU A 82 9.35 4.45 -10.78
CA LEU A 82 9.59 3.16 -10.14
C LEU A 82 9.02 3.16 -8.72
N VAL A 83 9.31 4.19 -7.95
CA VAL A 83 8.85 4.33 -6.56
C VAL A 83 7.32 4.35 -6.51
N ALA A 84 6.66 5.11 -7.39
CA ALA A 84 5.21 5.16 -7.50
C ALA A 84 4.61 3.76 -7.80
N ARG A 85 5.16 3.05 -8.79
CA ARG A 85 4.72 1.69 -9.14
C ARG A 85 4.90 0.70 -7.99
N LEU A 86 6.04 0.78 -7.28
CA LEU A 86 6.32 -0.06 -6.11
C LEU A 86 5.40 0.24 -4.93
N THR A 87 5.08 1.52 -4.70
CA THR A 87 4.12 1.93 -3.66
C THR A 87 2.73 1.38 -3.95
N VAL A 88 2.24 1.51 -5.20
CA VAL A 88 0.95 0.93 -5.62
C VAL A 88 0.97 -0.59 -5.46
N ALA A 89 1.99 -1.28 -5.95
CA ALA A 89 2.09 -2.73 -5.81
C ALA A 89 2.11 -3.18 -4.34
N SER A 90 2.80 -2.44 -3.46
CA SER A 90 2.81 -2.72 -2.03
C SER A 90 1.44 -2.47 -1.39
N HIS A 91 0.73 -1.42 -1.80
CA HIS A 91 -0.62 -1.13 -1.33
C HIS A 91 -1.59 -2.28 -1.67
N GLU A 92 -1.56 -2.76 -2.92
CA GLU A 92 -2.38 -3.90 -3.33
C GLU A 92 -2.00 -5.19 -2.58
N GLU A 93 -0.71 -5.44 -2.37
CA GLU A 93 -0.23 -6.60 -1.59
C GLU A 93 -0.73 -6.53 -0.13
N MET A 94 -0.79 -5.33 0.45
CA MET A 94 -1.32 -5.13 1.80
C MET A 94 -2.81 -5.46 1.91
N HIS A 95 -3.61 -5.22 0.85
CA HIS A 95 -4.99 -5.70 0.80
C HIS A 95 -5.08 -7.22 0.62
N ASN A 96 -4.26 -7.80 -0.26
CA ASN A 96 -4.27 -9.23 -0.56
C ASN A 96 -3.82 -10.10 0.63
N THR A 97 -2.96 -9.57 1.49
CA THR A 97 -2.40 -10.28 2.66
C THR A 97 -3.09 -9.91 3.97
N ALA A 98 -4.24 -9.22 3.90
CA ALA A 98 -5.00 -8.83 5.07
C ALA A 98 -5.44 -10.06 5.90
N PRO A 99 -5.24 -10.06 7.22
CA PRO A 99 -5.67 -11.16 8.07
C PRO A 99 -7.20 -11.22 8.14
N PRO A 100 -7.80 -12.42 8.22
CA PRO A 100 -9.24 -12.57 8.46
C PRO A 100 -9.67 -11.86 9.75
N GLY A 101 -10.81 -11.18 9.74
CA GLY A 101 -11.36 -10.54 10.95
C GLY A 101 -12.40 -9.48 10.63
N GLN A 102 -13.01 -8.95 11.70
CA GLN A 102 -13.94 -7.83 11.60
C GLN A 102 -13.16 -6.51 11.54
N GLY A 103 -13.57 -5.60 10.64
CA GLY A 103 -12.94 -4.30 10.40
C GLY A 103 -11.93 -4.30 9.25
N HIS A 104 -11.50 -3.10 8.85
CA HIS A 104 -10.52 -2.92 7.78
C HIS A 104 -9.09 -3.11 8.32
N ARG A 105 -8.39 -4.13 7.81
CA ARG A 105 -7.01 -4.47 8.19
C ARG A 105 -6.16 -4.62 6.95
N HIS A 106 -4.87 -4.37 7.12
CA HIS A 106 -3.86 -4.55 6.09
C HIS A 106 -2.87 -5.63 6.53
N GLY A 107 -2.41 -6.43 5.58
CA GLY A 107 -1.26 -7.30 5.75
C GLY A 107 0.06 -6.51 5.71
N PRO A 108 1.20 -7.19 5.88
CA PRO A 108 2.51 -6.53 5.97
C PRO A 108 3.04 -6.00 4.62
N GLY A 109 2.39 -6.30 3.49
CA GLY A 109 2.92 -5.99 2.16
C GLY A 109 4.23 -6.72 1.86
N TYR A 110 5.07 -6.17 0.98
CA TYR A 110 6.38 -6.76 0.65
C TYR A 110 7.43 -6.60 1.77
N GLY A 111 7.19 -5.73 2.74
CA GLY A 111 8.06 -5.52 3.90
C GLY A 111 7.71 -6.47 5.04
N LYS A 112 8.65 -7.27 5.53
CA LYS A 112 8.47 -7.99 6.80
C LYS A 112 8.54 -7.01 7.97
N GLY A 113 7.53 -6.17 8.17
CA GLY A 113 7.51 -5.21 9.27
C GLY A 113 6.20 -4.46 9.41
N GLY A 114 5.41 -4.84 10.41
CA GLY A 114 4.30 -4.04 10.96
C GLY A 114 2.95 -4.19 10.23
N SER A 115 2.01 -4.90 10.85
CA SER A 115 0.59 -4.76 10.51
C SER A 115 0.12 -3.35 10.86
N GLY A 116 0.07 -2.45 9.87
CA GLY A 116 -0.47 -1.11 10.06
C GLY A 116 -1.99 -1.16 10.16
N SER A 117 -2.55 -0.90 11.35
CA SER A 117 -3.97 -0.56 11.47
C SER A 117 -4.14 0.89 11.01
N CYS A 118 -4.85 1.12 9.92
CA CYS A 118 -5.28 2.46 9.55
C CYS A 118 -6.43 2.86 10.50
N SER A 119 -6.24 3.92 11.27
CA SER A 119 -7.34 4.56 12.00
C SER A 119 -8.21 5.31 10.99
N GLY A 120 -9.18 4.60 10.39
CA GLY A 120 -10.30 5.25 9.73
C GLY A 120 -11.07 6.01 10.80
N GLN A 121 -10.98 7.33 10.78
CA GLN A 121 -11.80 8.21 11.60
C GLN A 121 -13.26 7.83 11.34
N GLY A 122 -13.95 7.36 12.39
CA GLY A 122 -15.39 7.24 12.37
C GLY A 122 -15.95 8.63 12.09
N SER A 123 -16.74 8.73 11.02
CA SER A 123 -17.52 9.92 10.73
C SER A 123 -18.29 10.34 11.99
N PRO A 124 -18.23 11.62 12.41
CA PRO A 124 -19.13 12.09 13.43
C PRO A 124 -20.55 12.04 12.88
N ASP A 125 -21.42 11.38 13.64
CA ASP A 125 -22.88 11.40 13.56
C ASP A 125 -23.38 12.78 13.07
N GLN A 126 -23.87 12.84 11.83
CA GLN A 126 -24.53 14.05 11.33
C GLN A 126 -25.92 14.10 11.94
N GLY A 127 -26.03 14.92 12.99
CA GLY A 127 -27.30 15.37 13.54
C GLY A 127 -28.25 15.82 12.43
N SER A 128 -29.39 15.16 12.39
CA SER A 128 -30.44 15.40 11.41
C SER A 128 -31.80 15.38 12.12
N HIS A 129 -32.20 16.59 12.52
CA HIS A 129 -33.57 17.12 12.54
C HIS A 129 -34.57 16.54 13.55
N ASP A 130 -34.80 17.35 14.59
CA ASP A 130 -36.01 17.42 15.40
C ASP A 130 -37.28 17.47 14.51
N LEU A 131 -38.14 16.46 14.64
CA LEU A 131 -39.57 16.55 14.35
C LEU A 131 -40.32 15.61 15.30
N GLY A 132 -40.93 16.20 16.32
CA GLY A 132 -41.80 15.49 17.24
C GLY A 132 -43.08 14.97 16.57
N SER A 133 -43.54 13.80 17.00
CA SER A 133 -44.97 13.57 17.27
C SER A 133 -45.18 12.25 18.03
N HIS A 134 -45.75 12.38 19.23
CA HIS A 134 -46.79 11.56 19.85
C HIS A 134 -46.82 10.03 19.69
N GLY A 135 -46.90 9.35 20.85
CA GLY A 135 -47.96 8.35 21.04
C GLY A 135 -47.55 7.00 21.64
N HIS A 136 -47.61 6.92 22.97
CA HIS A 136 -48.16 5.83 23.80
C HIS A 136 -48.19 4.37 23.29
N GLY A 137 -47.69 3.45 24.13
CA GLY A 137 -48.50 2.29 24.53
C GLY A 137 -47.86 0.89 24.48
N HIS A 138 -47.42 0.41 25.65
CA HIS A 138 -47.57 -0.95 26.20
C HIS A 138 -47.46 -2.22 25.32
N GLY A 139 -46.57 -3.13 25.75
CA GLY A 139 -47.04 -4.39 26.34
C GLY A 139 -46.79 -5.71 25.61
N HIS A 140 -45.91 -6.52 26.23
CA HIS A 140 -46.00 -7.97 26.45
C HIS A 140 -45.35 -8.98 25.47
N SER A 141 -44.65 -9.92 26.12
CA SER A 141 -43.91 -11.08 25.65
C SER A 141 -44.80 -12.35 25.64
N HIS A 142 -44.18 -13.51 25.40
CA HIS A 142 -44.68 -14.88 25.18
C HIS A 142 -44.99 -15.17 23.70
N GLY A 143 -44.48 -16.20 23.03
CA GLY A 143 -43.94 -17.50 23.44
C GLY A 143 -44.46 -18.51 22.40
N GLY A 144 -43.65 -19.44 21.91
CA GLY A 144 -44.16 -20.46 20.98
C GLY A 144 -43.11 -21.31 20.28
N HIS A 145 -42.95 -22.54 20.77
CA HIS A 145 -42.16 -23.65 20.24
C HIS A 145 -42.91 -24.40 19.11
N GLY A 146 -42.18 -25.08 18.21
CA GLY A 146 -42.67 -26.18 17.35
C GLY A 146 -41.77 -26.37 16.13
N HIS A 147 -40.75 -27.24 16.16
CA HIS A 147 -40.74 -28.70 15.90
C HIS A 147 -40.77 -29.11 14.41
N SER A 148 -39.85 -30.03 14.14
CA SER A 148 -39.29 -30.54 12.88
C SER A 148 -40.16 -31.59 12.17
N HIS A 149 -39.95 -31.80 10.86
CA HIS A 149 -39.52 -33.07 10.22
C HIS A 149 -40.04 -33.29 8.78
N GLY A 150 -39.16 -33.89 7.96
CA GLY A 150 -39.47 -34.71 6.77
C GLY A 150 -39.36 -33.96 5.45
N GLY A 151 -38.76 -34.48 4.38
CA GLY A 151 -38.16 -35.78 4.10
C GLY A 151 -37.95 -35.92 2.58
N HIS A 152 -36.83 -36.55 2.22
CA HIS A 152 -36.53 -37.37 1.02
C HIS A 152 -37.14 -37.06 -0.37
N GLY A 153 -36.27 -37.09 -1.38
CA GLY A 153 -36.66 -37.39 -2.77
C GLY A 153 -35.46 -37.44 -3.71
N HIS A 154 -35.11 -38.65 -4.17
CA HIS A 154 -33.92 -38.98 -4.95
C HIS A 154 -34.00 -38.61 -6.44
N SER A 155 -32.79 -38.46 -6.98
CA SER A 155 -32.26 -38.63 -8.34
C SER A 155 -33.12 -39.25 -9.44
N HIS A 156 -32.99 -38.67 -10.63
CA HIS A 156 -32.80 -39.33 -11.92
C HIS A 156 -31.60 -38.70 -12.62
#